data_AF-A0A7C4I6V4-F1
#
_entry.id   AF-A0A7C4I6V4-F1
#
_cell.length_a   1.000
_cell.length_b   1.000
_cell.length_c   1.000
_cell.angle_alpha   90.00
_cell.angle_beta   90.00
_cell.angle_gamma   90.00
#
_symmetry.space_group_name_H-M   'P 1'
#
loop_
_entity.id
_entity.type
_entity.pdbx_description
1 polymer ?
#
loop_
_entity_poly.entity_id
_entity_poly.type
_entity_poly.pdbx_seq_one_letter_code
_entity_poly.pdbx_strand_id
1 'polypeptide(L)'
;MNKVAFLGMFLFLVGCSVSDTRLLSATSYIVPLYSYPGDSYYSGEWDKLLSFDSRGKVVDVIVNVDNGPGNSKDQNFDDVISRLFSKGFRVIGYVYSSYANRSIDSVKYDIDNWFEIYGVGRVKGIFIDEVSTRIEDFEYYSNVVSYIKERYGSDKVVIFNPGTTVGKEHFGIADKVVVFESPYEVFKDFRYGDYSGVDSDRVCTIVLGISDRTKLEEVKSKAIDNGSSCLYLTSQFDDGSRDSAYFVVSGYMINHEF
;
A
#
# COMPACT_ATOMS: atom_id res chain seq x y z
N MET A 1 5.96 -53.00 -63.08
CA MET A 1 4.97 -52.49 -62.10
C MET A 1 5.74 -51.96 -60.90
N ASN A 2 5.75 -50.64 -60.74
CA ASN A 2 6.54 -49.90 -59.76
C ASN A 2 6.03 -50.12 -58.33
N LYS A 3 6.92 -50.37 -57.37
CA LYS A 3 6.66 -50.15 -55.95
C LYS A 3 7.55 -49.02 -55.46
N VAL A 4 6.90 -47.92 -55.11
CA VAL A 4 7.50 -46.71 -54.49
C VAL A 4 7.78 -47.03 -53.02
N ALA A 5 9.02 -46.79 -52.56
CA ALA A 5 9.37 -46.80 -51.15
C ALA A 5 9.19 -45.40 -50.56
N PHE A 6 8.36 -45.27 -49.54
CA PHE A 6 8.12 -44.03 -48.80
C PHE A 6 9.24 -43.82 -47.76
N LEU A 7 9.90 -42.66 -47.85
CA LEU A 7 10.89 -42.19 -46.88
C LEU A 7 10.14 -41.54 -45.70
N GLY A 8 10.21 -42.13 -44.51
CA GLY A 8 9.63 -41.58 -43.28
C GLY A 8 10.50 -40.47 -42.72
N MET A 9 10.01 -39.23 -42.76
CA MET A 9 10.61 -38.06 -42.15
C MET A 9 10.20 -37.99 -40.67
N PHE A 10 11.15 -38.21 -39.76
CA PHE A 10 10.94 -37.98 -38.33
C PHE A 10 11.01 -36.47 -38.03
N LEU A 11 9.87 -35.87 -37.71
CA LEU A 11 9.79 -34.51 -37.16
C LEU A 11 10.18 -34.57 -35.67
N PHE A 12 11.32 -33.98 -35.31
CA PHE A 12 11.62 -33.64 -33.91
C PHE A 12 10.80 -32.40 -33.54
N LEU A 13 9.72 -32.59 -32.78
CA LEU A 13 9.03 -31.51 -32.10
C LEU A 13 9.87 -31.09 -30.90
N VAL A 14 10.60 -29.98 -31.05
CA VAL A 14 11.18 -29.25 -29.92
C VAL A 14 10.01 -28.69 -29.11
N GLY A 15 9.71 -29.32 -27.98
CA GLY A 15 8.80 -28.78 -27.00
C GLY A 15 9.41 -27.53 -26.38
N CYS A 16 9.03 -26.35 -26.87
CA CYS A 16 9.21 -25.12 -26.12
C CYS A 16 8.45 -25.27 -24.81
N SER A 17 9.16 -25.45 -23.70
CA SER A 17 8.61 -25.16 -22.39
C SER A 17 8.25 -23.68 -22.39
N VAL A 18 6.97 -23.37 -22.55
CA VAL A 18 6.46 -22.05 -22.21
C VAL A 18 6.63 -21.95 -20.70
N SER A 19 7.71 -21.31 -20.26
CA SER A 19 7.81 -20.84 -18.89
C SER A 19 6.59 -19.94 -18.69
N ASP A 20 5.66 -20.38 -17.85
CA ASP A 20 4.53 -19.59 -17.41
C ASP A 20 5.09 -18.45 -16.55
N THR A 21 5.60 -17.41 -17.22
CA THR A 21 5.88 -16.13 -16.59
C THR A 21 4.52 -15.59 -16.18
N ARG A 22 4.05 -15.97 -14.99
CA ARG A 22 3.14 -15.11 -14.25
C ARG A 22 3.81 -13.74 -14.26
N LEU A 23 3.19 -12.78 -14.95
CA LEU A 23 3.49 -11.38 -14.78
C LEU A 23 3.19 -11.08 -13.31
N LEU A 24 4.21 -11.25 -12.46
CA LEU A 24 4.13 -10.90 -11.07
C LEU A 24 3.87 -9.40 -11.04
N SER A 25 2.67 -9.02 -10.64
CA SER A 25 2.20 -7.64 -10.60
C SER A 25 1.72 -7.33 -9.20
N ALA A 26 1.61 -6.04 -8.88
CA ALA A 26 1.05 -5.63 -7.60
C ALA A 26 -0.30 -6.33 -7.38
N THR A 27 -0.48 -6.98 -6.24
CA THR A 27 -1.74 -7.62 -5.83
C THR A 27 -2.61 -6.65 -5.03
N SER A 28 -2.01 -5.60 -4.46
CA SER A 28 -2.72 -4.51 -3.80
C SER A 28 -2.01 -3.16 -3.95
N TYR A 29 -2.79 -2.09 -3.82
CA TYR A 29 -2.32 -0.70 -3.81
C TYR A 29 -2.44 -0.14 -2.39
N ILE A 30 -1.41 0.56 -1.92
CA ILE A 30 -1.41 1.30 -0.65
C ILE A 30 -1.27 2.79 -0.93
N VAL A 31 -2.39 3.49 -1.03
CA VAL A 31 -2.49 4.84 -1.60
C VAL A 31 -2.57 5.88 -0.48
N PRO A 32 -1.45 6.51 -0.09
CA PRO A 32 -1.51 7.75 0.70
C PRO A 32 -2.09 8.88 -0.16
N LEU A 33 -3.19 9.47 0.29
CA LEU A 33 -3.76 10.69 -0.29
C LEU A 33 -4.20 11.65 0.81
N TYR A 34 -3.38 12.67 1.02
CA TYR A 34 -3.45 13.62 2.14
C TYR A 34 -3.89 15.02 1.70
N SER A 35 -4.22 15.21 0.42
CA SER A 35 -4.81 16.46 -0.04
C SER A 35 -6.23 16.61 0.46
N TYR A 36 -6.57 17.85 0.86
CA TYR A 36 -7.91 18.18 1.29
C TYR A 36 -8.92 18.01 0.15
N PRO A 37 -10.01 17.23 0.33
CA PRO A 37 -11.01 17.07 -0.72
C PRO A 37 -11.73 18.39 -1.02
N GLY A 38 -11.78 18.75 -2.30
CA GLY A 38 -12.39 20.02 -2.73
C GLY A 38 -11.44 21.22 -2.68
N ASP A 39 -10.17 21.03 -2.29
CA ASP A 39 -9.14 22.04 -2.49
C ASP A 39 -8.98 22.37 -3.99
N SER A 40 -8.94 23.65 -4.34
CA SER A 40 -8.83 24.08 -5.73
C SER A 40 -7.51 23.69 -6.40
N TYR A 41 -6.42 23.63 -5.64
CA TYR A 41 -5.09 23.26 -6.10
C TYR A 41 -5.01 21.76 -6.38
N TYR A 42 -5.57 20.94 -5.50
CA TYR A 42 -5.67 19.47 -5.67
C TYR A 42 -7.00 19.03 -6.29
N SER A 43 -7.62 19.93 -7.06
CA SER A 43 -8.97 19.70 -7.57
C SER A 43 -8.99 18.47 -8.48
N GLY A 44 -9.85 17.52 -8.11
CA GLY A 44 -10.06 16.28 -8.86
C GLY A 44 -9.09 15.13 -8.52
N GLU A 45 -8.13 15.26 -7.60
CA GLU A 45 -7.27 14.13 -7.21
C GLU A 45 -8.09 12.96 -6.64
N TRP A 46 -9.05 13.24 -5.76
CA TRP A 46 -9.99 12.23 -5.27
C TRP A 46 -10.87 11.64 -6.39
N ASP A 47 -11.25 12.43 -7.38
CA ASP A 47 -12.04 11.95 -8.53
C ASP A 47 -11.19 11.08 -9.47
N LYS A 48 -9.91 11.41 -9.66
CA LYS A 48 -8.93 10.57 -10.37
C LYS A 48 -8.83 9.21 -9.68
N LEU A 49 -8.63 9.19 -8.36
CA LEU A 49 -8.63 7.94 -7.59
C LEU A 49 -9.94 7.17 -7.73
N LEU A 50 -11.09 7.84 -7.64
CA LEU A 50 -12.40 7.18 -7.74
C LEU A 50 -12.72 6.66 -9.15
N SER A 51 -12.09 7.20 -10.19
CA SER A 51 -12.19 6.68 -11.56
C SER A 51 -11.27 5.50 -11.85
N PHE A 52 -10.31 5.21 -10.96
CA PHE A 52 -9.39 4.10 -11.09
C PHE A 52 -10.11 2.74 -11.12
N ASP A 53 -9.78 1.92 -12.13
CA ASP A 53 -10.18 0.51 -12.19
C ASP A 53 -9.14 -0.37 -11.51
N SER A 54 -9.43 -0.86 -10.31
CA SER A 54 -8.46 -1.70 -9.59
C SER A 54 -8.22 -3.05 -10.26
N ARG A 55 -9.00 -3.44 -11.27
CA ARG A 55 -8.93 -4.75 -11.95
C ARG A 55 -8.99 -5.91 -10.96
N GLY A 56 -9.83 -5.77 -9.93
CA GLY A 56 -10.02 -6.76 -8.86
C GLY A 56 -8.95 -6.74 -7.76
N LYS A 57 -7.95 -5.86 -7.84
CA LYS A 57 -6.94 -5.68 -6.79
C LYS A 57 -7.51 -4.91 -5.60
N VAL A 58 -6.97 -5.18 -4.43
CA VAL A 58 -7.29 -4.43 -3.20
C VAL A 58 -6.68 -3.04 -3.29
N VAL A 59 -7.44 -2.01 -2.90
CA VAL A 59 -6.98 -0.62 -2.81
C VAL A 59 -7.19 -0.13 -1.38
N ASP A 60 -6.09 0.03 -0.65
CA ASP A 60 -6.03 0.64 0.67
C ASP A 60 -5.76 2.12 0.51
N VAL A 61 -6.75 2.97 0.82
CA VAL A 61 -6.60 4.43 0.71
C VAL A 61 -6.36 4.98 2.10
N ILE A 62 -5.16 5.50 2.35
CA ILE A 62 -4.78 6.11 3.62
C ILE A 62 -5.27 7.55 3.59
N VAL A 63 -6.23 7.85 4.46
CA VAL A 63 -6.84 9.18 4.60
C VAL A 63 -6.25 9.84 5.83
N ASN A 64 -5.78 11.09 5.68
CA ASN A 64 -5.25 11.90 6.77
C ASN A 64 -5.99 13.25 6.77
N VAL A 65 -6.78 13.51 7.80
CA VAL A 65 -7.58 14.76 7.91
C VAL A 65 -6.71 15.89 8.47
N ASP A 66 -6.04 15.61 9.59
CA ASP A 66 -5.16 16.56 10.29
C ASP A 66 -4.19 15.80 11.23
N ASN A 67 -3.23 15.09 10.64
CA ASN A 67 -2.38 14.12 11.33
C ASN A 67 -3.18 13.11 12.19
N GLY A 68 -4.31 12.67 11.64
CA GLY A 68 -5.33 11.97 12.40
C GLY A 68 -6.73 12.14 11.79
N PRO A 69 -7.79 11.82 12.57
CA PRO A 69 -9.19 11.96 12.14
C PRO A 69 -9.71 13.41 12.20
N GLY A 70 -8.94 14.36 12.74
CA GLY A 70 -9.44 15.68 13.10
C GLY A 70 -10.33 15.65 14.36
N ASN A 71 -10.75 16.84 14.80
CA ASN A 71 -11.51 17.01 16.06
C ASN A 71 -13.05 16.95 15.88
N SER A 72 -13.53 16.97 14.64
CA SER A 72 -14.95 16.93 14.30
C SER A 72 -15.13 16.45 12.87
N LYS A 73 -16.32 15.99 12.51
CA LYS A 73 -16.64 15.59 11.14
C LYS A 73 -16.39 16.74 10.16
N ASP A 74 -15.44 16.54 9.26
CA ASP A 74 -15.30 17.33 8.05
C ASP A 74 -16.17 16.71 6.95
N GLN A 75 -17.09 17.51 6.39
CA GLN A 75 -18.06 17.01 5.40
C GLN A 75 -17.39 16.63 4.07
N ASN A 76 -16.35 17.34 3.65
CA ASN A 76 -15.64 17.02 2.41
C ASN A 76 -14.95 15.65 2.52
N PHE A 77 -14.34 15.35 3.67
CA PHE A 77 -13.80 14.02 3.95
C PHE A 77 -14.89 12.96 4.10
N ASP A 78 -16.00 13.23 4.79
CA ASP A 78 -17.12 12.27 4.94
C ASP A 78 -17.71 11.89 3.58
N ASP A 79 -17.80 12.85 2.64
CA ASP A 79 -18.29 12.64 1.29
C ASP A 79 -17.33 11.75 0.48
N VAL A 80 -16.02 12.04 0.44
CA VAL A 80 -15.07 11.17 -0.29
C VAL A 80 -14.94 9.79 0.35
N ILE A 81 -14.97 9.68 1.67
CA ILE A 81 -14.98 8.37 2.38
C ILE A 81 -16.19 7.54 1.95
N SER A 82 -17.37 8.16 1.84
CA SER A 82 -18.58 7.49 1.37
C SER A 82 -18.45 7.01 -0.08
N ARG A 83 -17.84 7.81 -0.95
CA ARG A 83 -17.60 7.46 -2.35
C ARG A 83 -16.58 6.33 -2.49
N LEU A 84 -15.48 6.36 -1.71
CA LEU A 84 -14.47 5.30 -1.66
C LEU A 84 -15.07 3.98 -1.20
N PHE A 85 -15.85 4.02 -0.12
CA PHE A 85 -16.57 2.85 0.37
C PHE A 85 -17.51 2.29 -0.70
N SER A 86 -18.29 3.14 -1.37
CA SER A 86 -19.21 2.73 -2.44
C SER A 86 -18.48 2.14 -3.65
N LYS A 87 -17.25 2.60 -3.94
CA LYS A 87 -16.38 2.05 -4.98
C LYS A 87 -15.80 0.68 -4.61
N GLY A 88 -15.87 0.29 -3.34
CA GLY A 88 -15.26 -0.93 -2.80
C GLY A 88 -13.80 -0.77 -2.40
N PHE A 89 -13.30 0.46 -2.32
CA PHE A 89 -11.96 0.73 -1.79
C PHE A 89 -11.99 0.73 -0.26
N ARG A 90 -10.89 0.29 0.37
CA ARG A 90 -10.78 0.24 1.82
C ARG A 90 -10.25 1.58 2.32
N VAL A 91 -11.08 2.31 3.07
CA VAL A 91 -10.65 3.53 3.75
C VAL A 91 -9.85 3.14 4.98
N ILE A 92 -8.60 3.59 5.05
CA ILE A 92 -7.67 3.33 6.15
C ILE A 92 -7.36 4.68 6.82
N GLY A 93 -7.70 4.82 8.10
CA GLY A 93 -7.47 6.06 8.84
C GLY A 93 -6.02 6.21 9.29
N TYR A 94 -5.39 7.35 9.02
CA TYR A 94 -4.03 7.66 9.45
C TYR A 94 -3.96 7.98 10.95
N VAL A 95 -3.00 7.38 11.68
CA VAL A 95 -2.68 7.71 13.07
C VAL A 95 -1.16 7.63 13.27
N TYR A 96 -0.52 8.70 13.72
CA TYR A 96 0.92 8.69 14.02
C TYR A 96 1.20 8.23 15.46
N SER A 97 2.32 7.52 15.65
CA SER A 97 2.75 6.98 16.95
C SER A 97 4.00 7.64 17.52
N SER A 98 4.71 8.46 16.74
CA SER A 98 5.97 9.10 17.14
C SER A 98 6.99 8.10 17.68
N TYR A 99 7.17 6.96 16.99
CA TYR A 99 8.10 5.89 17.39
C TYR A 99 7.83 5.41 18.83
N ALA A 100 6.56 5.13 19.12
CA ALA A 100 6.02 4.74 20.43
C ALA A 100 6.17 5.79 21.56
N ASN A 101 6.61 7.02 21.26
CA ASN A 101 6.68 8.09 22.26
C ASN A 101 5.33 8.78 22.49
N ARG A 102 4.38 8.66 21.54
CA ARG A 102 3.03 9.16 21.75
C ARG A 102 2.29 8.25 22.73
N SER A 103 1.59 8.83 23.71
CA SER A 103 0.85 8.02 24.69
C SER A 103 -0.13 7.07 24.01
N ILE A 104 -0.20 5.82 24.49
CA ILE A 104 -1.09 4.82 23.89
C ILE A 104 -2.55 5.26 23.96
N ASP A 105 -2.94 5.99 25.01
CA ASP A 105 -4.29 6.51 25.17
C ASP A 105 -4.63 7.57 24.10
N SER A 106 -3.66 8.43 23.74
CA SER A 106 -3.84 9.37 22.63
C SER A 106 -3.96 8.66 21.28
N VAL A 107 -3.18 7.60 21.04
CA VAL A 107 -3.31 6.79 19.82
C VAL A 107 -4.66 6.09 19.76
N LYS A 108 -5.11 5.49 20.87
CA LYS A 108 -6.44 4.88 20.98
C LYS A 108 -7.56 5.88 20.77
N TYR A 109 -7.40 7.11 21.29
CA TYR A 109 -8.37 8.19 21.09
C TYR A 109 -8.55 8.55 19.60
N ASP A 110 -7.46 8.69 18.85
CA ASP A 110 -7.55 8.94 17.40
C ASP A 110 -8.16 7.76 16.64
N ILE A 111 -7.81 6.54 17.02
CA ILE A 111 -8.41 5.32 16.46
C ILE A 111 -9.92 5.34 16.68
N ASP A 112 -10.37 5.63 17.90
CA ASP A 112 -11.79 5.70 18.22
C ASP A 112 -12.49 6.77 17.38
N ASN A 113 -11.91 7.96 17.28
CA ASN A 113 -12.45 9.05 16.49
C ASN A 113 -12.57 8.72 15.00
N TRP A 114 -11.62 7.98 14.41
CA TRP A 114 -11.76 7.50 13.04
C TRP A 114 -13.05 6.69 12.85
N PHE A 115 -13.31 5.74 13.75
CA PHE A 115 -14.49 4.87 13.65
C PHE A 115 -15.79 5.58 14.07
N GLU A 116 -15.74 6.53 15.01
CA GLU A 116 -16.91 7.26 15.49
C GLU A 116 -17.34 8.38 14.54
N ILE A 117 -16.40 9.21 14.07
CA ILE A 117 -16.69 10.36 13.21
C ILE A 117 -17.05 9.89 11.79
N TYR A 118 -16.26 8.98 11.23
CA TYR A 118 -16.39 8.55 9.83
C TYR A 118 -17.07 7.17 9.68
N GLY A 119 -17.37 6.50 10.78
CA GLY A 119 -18.26 5.35 10.83
C GLY A 119 -17.55 4.00 10.64
N VAL A 120 -17.75 3.11 11.62
CA VAL A 120 -17.17 1.74 11.70
C VAL A 120 -17.42 0.86 10.46
N GLY A 121 -18.50 1.12 9.72
CA GLY A 121 -18.81 0.40 8.48
C GLY A 121 -17.98 0.85 7.28
N ARG A 122 -17.59 2.13 7.22
CA ARG A 122 -16.89 2.76 6.09
C ARG A 122 -15.37 2.76 6.29
N VAL A 123 -14.90 3.01 7.50
CA VAL A 123 -13.49 2.88 7.87
C VAL A 123 -13.16 1.40 8.05
N LYS A 124 -12.27 0.88 7.20
CA LYS A 124 -11.91 -0.54 7.15
C LYS A 124 -10.63 -0.89 7.91
N GLY A 125 -9.89 0.11 8.37
CA GLY A 125 -8.65 -0.12 9.07
C GLY A 125 -7.96 1.15 9.53
N ILE A 126 -6.81 0.97 10.15
CA ILE A 126 -5.94 2.03 10.65
C ILE A 126 -4.53 1.83 10.08
N PHE A 127 -3.94 2.94 9.65
CA PHE A 127 -2.53 3.05 9.27
C PHE A 127 -1.80 3.71 10.42
N ILE A 128 -0.94 2.95 11.11
CA ILE A 128 -0.11 3.46 12.19
C ILE A 128 1.20 3.92 11.59
N ASP A 129 1.46 5.22 11.64
CA ASP A 129 2.66 5.84 11.10
C ASP A 129 3.75 6.03 12.16
N GLU A 130 4.97 6.27 11.69
CA GLU A 130 6.17 6.45 12.50
C GLU A 130 6.40 5.25 13.43
N VAL A 131 6.25 4.02 12.91
CA VAL A 131 6.41 2.79 13.69
C VAL A 131 7.89 2.59 14.04
N SER A 132 8.20 2.46 15.33
CA SER A 132 9.55 2.15 15.78
C SER A 132 9.99 0.78 15.31
N THR A 133 11.25 0.67 14.90
CA THR A 133 11.88 -0.60 14.51
C THR A 133 12.49 -1.35 15.71
N ARG A 134 12.40 -0.76 16.91
CA ARG A 134 13.02 -1.31 18.12
C ARG A 134 12.13 -2.37 18.74
N ILE A 135 12.74 -3.48 19.12
CA ILE A 135 12.02 -4.60 19.75
C ILE A 135 11.41 -4.21 21.11
N GLU A 136 12.01 -3.26 21.82
CA GLU A 136 11.49 -2.78 23.11
C GLU A 136 10.12 -2.08 22.96
N ASP A 137 9.83 -1.54 21.78
CA ASP A 137 8.58 -0.84 21.50
C ASP A 137 7.49 -1.78 20.94
N PHE A 138 7.81 -3.06 20.72
CA PHE A 138 6.88 -4.03 20.11
C PHE A 138 5.60 -4.21 20.93
N GLU A 139 5.69 -4.22 22.27
CA GLU A 139 4.54 -4.36 23.15
C GLU A 139 3.55 -3.19 23.00
N TYR A 140 4.05 -1.97 22.77
CA TYR A 140 3.21 -0.81 22.49
C TYR A 140 2.32 -1.06 21.26
N TYR A 141 2.92 -1.50 20.16
CA TYR A 141 2.19 -1.76 18.91
C TYR A 141 1.28 -2.98 19.00
N SER A 142 1.68 -4.02 19.72
CA SER A 142 0.84 -5.19 20.00
C SER A 142 -0.43 -4.80 20.78
N ASN A 143 -0.31 -3.90 21.75
CA ASN A 143 -1.43 -3.37 22.51
C ASN A 143 -2.36 -2.49 21.66
N VAL A 144 -1.81 -1.70 20.72
CA VAL A 144 -2.61 -0.91 19.76
C VAL A 144 -3.40 -1.82 18.81
N VAL A 145 -2.74 -2.84 18.24
CA VAL A 145 -3.42 -3.83 17.38
C VAL A 145 -4.53 -4.55 18.13
N SER A 146 -4.22 -5.07 19.32
CA SER A 146 -5.19 -5.82 20.14
C SER A 146 -6.41 -4.96 20.45
N TYR A 147 -6.19 -3.70 20.81
CA TYR A 147 -7.27 -2.74 21.03
C TYR A 147 -8.18 -2.56 19.81
N ILE A 148 -7.61 -2.37 18.61
CA ILE A 148 -8.38 -2.23 17.36
C ILE A 148 -9.22 -3.49 17.12
N LYS A 149 -8.59 -4.67 17.21
CA LYS A 149 -9.22 -5.95 16.88
C LYS A 149 -10.32 -6.33 17.88
N GLU A 150 -10.09 -6.11 19.18
CA GLU A 150 -11.06 -6.39 20.25
C GLU A 150 -12.26 -5.44 20.21
N ARG A 151 -12.03 -4.15 19.96
CA ARG A 151 -13.08 -3.12 20.00
C ARG A 151 -13.89 -3.02 18.71
N TYR A 152 -13.23 -3.15 17.55
CA TYR A 152 -13.84 -2.87 16.24
C TYR A 152 -13.94 -4.10 15.32
N GLY A 153 -13.38 -5.23 15.75
CA GLY A 153 -13.48 -6.52 15.06
C GLY A 153 -12.18 -6.95 14.38
N SER A 154 -11.99 -8.27 14.29
CA SER A 154 -10.80 -8.87 13.70
C SER A 154 -10.63 -8.59 12.20
N ASP A 155 -11.71 -8.17 11.54
CA ASP A 155 -11.76 -7.79 10.12
C ASP A 155 -11.12 -6.43 9.82
N LYS A 156 -10.86 -5.59 10.85
CA LYS A 156 -10.24 -4.28 10.64
C LYS A 156 -8.78 -4.43 10.31
N VAL A 157 -8.36 -3.86 9.18
CA VAL A 157 -6.98 -3.92 8.71
C VAL A 157 -6.10 -3.01 9.56
N VAL A 158 -4.95 -3.49 9.99
CA VAL A 158 -3.91 -2.67 10.61
C VAL A 158 -2.68 -2.68 9.72
N ILE A 159 -2.27 -1.50 9.28
CA ILE A 159 -1.08 -1.31 8.45
C ILE A 159 -0.06 -0.54 9.28
N PHE A 160 1.17 -1.05 9.37
CA PHE A 160 2.27 -0.37 10.02
C PHE A 160 3.15 0.33 9.00
N ASN A 161 3.60 1.54 9.34
CA ASN A 161 4.60 2.26 8.57
C ASN A 161 5.83 2.64 9.39
N PRO A 162 6.86 1.78 9.39
CA PRO A 162 8.20 2.15 9.80
C PRO A 162 9.01 2.86 8.69
N GLY A 163 8.55 2.82 7.44
CA GLY A 163 9.27 3.31 6.26
C GLY A 163 10.57 2.55 5.94
N THR A 164 10.88 1.48 6.67
CA THR A 164 12.14 0.75 6.60
C THR A 164 12.00 -0.69 7.11
N THR A 165 13.07 -1.47 7.00
CA THR A 165 13.09 -2.88 7.41
C THR A 165 12.78 -3.06 8.90
N VAL A 166 11.92 -4.03 9.20
CA VAL A 166 11.57 -4.48 10.56
C VAL A 166 11.77 -5.98 10.72
N GLY A 167 11.78 -6.46 11.96
CA GLY A 167 11.73 -7.91 12.23
C GLY A 167 10.40 -8.54 11.81
N LYS A 168 10.43 -9.82 11.40
CA LYS A 168 9.25 -10.57 10.90
C LYS A 168 8.10 -10.63 11.93
N GLU A 169 8.39 -10.48 13.21
CA GLU A 169 7.41 -10.45 14.31
C GLU A 169 6.33 -9.38 14.14
N HIS A 170 6.60 -8.28 13.41
CA HIS A 170 5.61 -7.25 13.12
C HIS A 170 4.46 -7.77 12.25
N PHE A 171 4.74 -8.72 11.35
CA PHE A 171 3.71 -9.44 10.58
C PHE A 171 2.96 -10.47 11.44
N GLY A 172 3.33 -10.67 12.71
CA GLY A 172 2.52 -11.44 13.66
C GLY A 172 1.32 -10.66 14.19
N ILE A 173 1.36 -9.32 14.12
CA ILE A 173 0.34 -8.44 14.70
C ILE A 173 -0.29 -7.49 13.68
N ALA A 174 0.44 -7.01 12.68
CA ALA A 174 -0.10 -6.16 11.63
C ALA A 174 -0.54 -6.97 10.40
N ASP A 175 -1.59 -6.53 9.72
CA ASP A 175 -2.05 -7.15 8.48
C ASP A 175 -1.07 -6.83 7.33
N LYS A 176 -0.52 -5.61 7.30
CA LYS A 176 0.50 -5.18 6.33
C LYS A 176 1.58 -4.31 6.98
N VAL A 177 2.76 -4.24 6.37
CA VAL A 177 3.87 -3.38 6.81
C VAL A 177 4.53 -2.69 5.62
N VAL A 178 4.68 -1.37 5.68
CA VAL A 178 5.48 -0.58 4.73
C VAL A 178 6.95 -0.72 5.09
N VAL A 179 7.63 -1.67 4.44
CA VAL A 179 9.03 -2.01 4.75
C VAL A 179 10.03 -1.11 4.03
N PHE A 180 9.55 -0.23 3.17
CA PHE A 180 10.34 0.78 2.48
C PHE A 180 9.46 1.95 2.08
N GLU A 181 9.87 3.15 2.45
CA GLU A 181 9.30 4.41 2.00
C GLU A 181 10.41 5.45 1.82
N SER A 182 10.81 5.70 0.58
CA SER A 182 11.84 6.70 0.26
C SER A 182 11.92 6.94 -1.26
N PRO A 183 12.67 7.96 -1.70
CA PRO A 183 12.95 8.17 -3.12
C PRO A 183 13.66 6.99 -3.78
N TYR A 184 13.48 6.87 -5.09
CA TYR A 184 14.12 5.88 -5.95
C TYR A 184 15.63 5.78 -5.74
N GLU A 185 16.30 6.93 -5.54
CA GLU A 185 17.75 6.98 -5.36
C GLU A 185 18.22 6.26 -4.08
N VAL A 186 17.36 6.10 -3.08
CA VAL A 186 17.60 5.24 -1.91
C VAL A 186 17.18 3.81 -2.22
N PHE A 187 16.06 3.62 -2.92
CA PHE A 187 15.51 2.31 -3.24
C PHE A 187 16.46 1.43 -4.04
N LYS A 188 17.19 1.99 -5.02
CA LYS A 188 18.09 1.23 -5.89
C LYS A 188 19.14 0.45 -5.10
N ASP A 189 19.63 1.02 -4.00
CA ASP A 189 20.64 0.41 -3.12
C ASP A 189 20.04 -0.30 -1.90
N PHE A 190 18.75 -0.09 -1.62
CA PHE A 190 18.04 -0.72 -0.51
C PHE A 190 18.05 -2.26 -0.61
N ARG A 191 18.19 -2.92 0.54
CA ARG A 191 18.10 -4.38 0.67
C ARG A 191 16.96 -4.71 1.60
N TYR A 192 16.01 -5.50 1.10
CA TYR A 192 14.92 -6.00 1.92
C TYR A 192 15.46 -6.87 3.05
N GLY A 193 14.76 -6.86 4.18
CA GLY A 193 14.87 -7.93 5.17
C GLY A 193 14.46 -9.26 4.54
N ASP A 194 14.85 -10.36 5.19
CA ASP A 194 14.23 -11.65 4.85
C ASP A 194 12.78 -11.62 5.33
N TYR A 195 11.83 -11.72 4.40
CA TYR A 195 10.39 -11.85 4.66
C TYR A 195 9.83 -13.19 4.14
N SER A 196 10.69 -14.20 3.95
CA SER A 196 10.28 -15.53 3.51
C SER A 196 9.18 -16.10 4.41
N GLY A 197 8.10 -16.56 3.79
CA GLY A 197 6.91 -17.10 4.47
C GLY A 197 5.85 -16.06 4.83
N VAL A 198 6.10 -14.77 4.60
CA VAL A 198 5.07 -13.72 4.67
C VAL A 198 4.38 -13.63 3.32
N ASP A 199 3.04 -13.55 3.31
CA ASP A 199 2.30 -13.32 2.07
C ASP A 199 2.70 -11.99 1.43
N SER A 200 2.93 -12.00 0.12
CA SER A 200 3.58 -10.85 -0.54
C SER A 200 2.74 -9.57 -0.53
N ASP A 201 1.42 -9.69 -0.38
CA ASP A 201 0.50 -8.55 -0.29
C ASP A 201 0.52 -7.86 1.09
N ARG A 202 1.23 -8.45 2.06
CA ARG A 202 1.46 -7.90 3.40
C ARG A 202 2.74 -7.09 3.47
N VAL A 203 3.69 -7.33 2.57
CA VAL A 203 4.92 -6.55 2.45
C VAL A 203 4.65 -5.41 1.48
N CYS A 204 4.68 -4.17 1.99
CA CYS A 204 4.37 -2.97 1.22
C CYS A 204 5.61 -2.14 0.92
N THR A 205 5.65 -1.54 -0.28
CA THR A 205 6.75 -0.70 -0.75
C THR A 205 6.21 0.58 -1.37
N ILE A 206 6.69 1.71 -0.85
CA ILE A 206 6.39 3.05 -1.35
C ILE A 206 7.67 3.63 -1.95
N VAL A 207 7.68 3.94 -3.25
CA VAL A 207 8.85 4.54 -3.91
C VAL A 207 8.46 5.82 -4.61
N LEU A 208 9.19 6.88 -4.26
CA LEU A 208 8.96 8.24 -4.73
C LEU A 208 9.99 8.62 -5.81
N GLY A 209 9.72 9.66 -6.59
CA GLY A 209 10.70 10.26 -7.49
C GLY A 209 11.17 9.36 -8.63
N ILE A 210 10.33 8.41 -9.07
CA ILE A 210 10.65 7.54 -10.20
C ILE A 210 10.54 8.36 -11.49
N SER A 211 11.66 8.68 -12.11
CA SER A 211 11.71 9.66 -13.22
C SER A 211 11.23 9.13 -14.56
N ASP A 212 11.22 7.81 -14.75
CA ASP A 212 10.98 7.20 -16.06
C ASP A 212 10.53 5.73 -15.95
N ARG A 213 10.10 5.20 -17.10
CA ARG A 213 9.56 3.85 -17.24
C ARG A 213 10.59 2.76 -16.94
N THR A 214 11.87 2.97 -17.24
CA THR A 214 12.92 1.99 -16.99
C THR A 214 13.11 1.80 -15.49
N LYS A 215 13.22 2.90 -14.75
CA LYS A 215 13.28 2.89 -13.29
C LYS A 215 12.03 2.30 -12.66
N LEU A 216 10.86 2.58 -13.23
CA LEU A 216 9.60 2.01 -12.76
C LEU A 216 9.61 0.47 -12.85
N GLU A 217 10.05 -0.10 -13.97
CA GLU A 217 10.15 -1.55 -14.13
C GLU A 217 11.23 -2.17 -13.24
N GLU A 218 12.36 -1.47 -13.02
CA GLU A 218 13.37 -1.88 -12.04
C GLU A 218 12.78 -1.97 -10.62
N VAL A 219 12.03 -0.95 -10.21
CA VAL A 219 11.36 -0.91 -8.90
C VAL A 219 10.38 -2.06 -8.75
N LYS A 220 9.53 -2.28 -9.76
CA LYS A 220 8.54 -3.36 -9.75
C LYS A 220 9.21 -4.72 -9.66
N SER A 221 10.18 -5.02 -10.51
CA SER A 221 10.89 -6.30 -10.50
C SER A 221 11.53 -6.53 -9.15
N LYS A 222 12.31 -5.55 -8.65
CA LYS A 222 13.00 -5.68 -7.36
C LYS A 222 12.03 -5.87 -6.20
N ALA A 223 10.94 -5.13 -6.12
CA ALA A 223 9.97 -5.28 -5.04
C ALA A 223 9.34 -6.68 -5.05
N ILE A 224 8.89 -7.12 -6.23
CA ILE A 224 8.27 -8.42 -6.44
C ILE A 224 9.23 -9.58 -6.16
N ASP A 225 10.46 -9.51 -6.64
CA ASP A 225 11.50 -10.52 -6.41
C ASP A 225 11.84 -10.67 -4.92
N ASN A 226 11.58 -9.63 -4.13
CA ASN A 226 11.73 -9.62 -2.67
C ASN A 226 10.40 -9.85 -1.93
N GLY A 227 9.37 -10.35 -2.61
CA GLY A 227 8.10 -10.72 -2.00
C GLY A 227 7.23 -9.52 -1.60
N SER A 228 7.40 -8.35 -2.20
CA SER A 228 6.53 -7.19 -2.00
C SER A 228 5.59 -7.01 -3.20
N SER A 229 4.30 -7.24 -2.98
CA SER A 229 3.24 -7.03 -3.98
C SER A 229 2.17 -6.04 -3.54
N CYS A 230 2.39 -5.31 -2.44
CA CYS A 230 1.62 -4.14 -2.03
C CYS A 230 2.41 -2.87 -2.39
N LEU A 231 1.99 -2.13 -3.42
CA LEU A 231 2.84 -1.07 -4.00
C LEU A 231 2.17 0.30 -4.08
N TYR A 232 2.95 1.36 -3.88
CA TYR A 232 2.66 2.72 -4.33
C TYR A 232 3.89 3.36 -4.92
N LEU A 233 3.87 3.55 -6.23
CA LEU A 233 5.00 4.00 -7.02
C LEU A 233 4.62 5.32 -7.68
N THR A 234 5.42 6.36 -7.54
CA THR A 234 5.09 7.69 -8.08
C THR A 234 6.33 8.40 -8.62
N SER A 235 6.11 9.28 -9.60
CA SER A 235 7.15 10.17 -10.12
C SER A 235 7.40 11.37 -9.22
N GLN A 236 6.49 11.66 -8.30
CA GLN A 236 6.55 12.81 -7.40
C GLN A 236 7.49 12.52 -6.23
N PHE A 237 8.12 13.57 -5.70
CA PHE A 237 8.93 13.52 -4.48
C PHE A 237 8.09 13.94 -3.27
N ASP A 238 8.50 13.54 -2.07
CA ASP A 238 8.05 14.19 -0.84
C ASP A 238 9.14 15.17 -0.37
N ASP A 239 9.08 16.38 -0.90
CA ASP A 239 10.06 17.44 -0.69
C ASP A 239 9.48 18.59 0.15
N GLY A 240 8.32 18.36 0.79
CA GLY A 240 7.56 19.39 1.49
C GLY A 240 6.99 20.47 0.57
N SER A 241 7.08 20.29 -0.75
CA SER A 241 6.42 21.18 -1.71
C SER A 241 4.92 20.91 -1.74
N ARG A 242 4.20 21.80 -2.43
CA ARG A 242 2.76 21.66 -2.68
C ARG A 242 2.44 20.50 -3.63
N ASP A 243 3.41 19.95 -4.36
CA ASP A 243 3.17 18.77 -5.23
C ASP A 243 3.74 17.49 -4.61
N SER A 244 3.88 17.47 -3.27
CA SER A 244 4.37 16.32 -2.53
C SER A 244 3.62 15.05 -2.94
N ALA A 245 4.38 13.94 -3.00
CA ALA A 245 3.95 12.63 -3.45
C ALA A 245 2.66 12.09 -2.82
N TYR A 246 2.25 12.65 -1.67
CA TYR A 246 1.08 12.25 -0.92
C TYR A 246 -0.12 13.16 -1.12
N PHE A 247 0.01 14.28 -1.84
CA PHE A 247 -1.10 15.20 -2.10
C PHE A 247 -1.72 14.99 -3.48
N VAL A 248 -1.04 14.28 -4.39
CA VAL A 248 -1.53 13.94 -5.72
C VAL A 248 -1.50 12.43 -5.94
N VAL A 249 -2.48 11.91 -6.67
CA VAL A 249 -2.55 10.49 -6.98
C VAL A 249 -1.48 10.14 -8.01
N SER A 250 -0.76 9.05 -7.77
CA SER A 250 0.25 8.55 -8.72
C SER A 250 -0.30 8.39 -10.13
N GLY A 251 0.31 9.08 -11.10
CA GLY A 251 0.03 8.90 -12.52
C GLY A 251 0.31 7.48 -13.01
N TYR A 252 1.34 6.82 -12.46
CA TYR A 252 1.64 5.42 -12.78
C TYR A 252 0.50 4.48 -12.35
N MET A 253 -0.16 4.78 -11.24
CA MET A 253 -1.30 3.97 -10.79
C MET A 253 -2.48 4.15 -11.74
N ILE A 254 -2.84 5.40 -12.01
CA ILE A 254 -3.99 5.74 -12.87
C ILE A 254 -3.82 5.20 -14.29
N ASN A 255 -2.59 5.18 -14.82
CA ASN A 255 -2.30 4.66 -16.15
C ASN A 255 -2.09 3.14 -16.21
N HIS A 256 -2.35 2.40 -15.12
CA HIS A 256 -2.16 0.94 -15.05
C HIS A 256 -0.74 0.47 -15.35
N GLU A 257 0.24 1.28 -14.97
CA GLU A 257 1.64 1.06 -15.29
C GLU A 257 2.33 0.05 -14.35
N PHE A 258 1.62 -0.45 -13.33
CA PHE A 258 2.08 -1.53 -12.45
C PHE A 258 0.99 -2.53 -12.01
#